data_AF-W7A2H2-F1
#
_entry.id   AF-W7A2H2-F1
#
_cell.length_a   1.000
_cell.length_b   1.000
_cell.length_c   1.000
_cell.angle_alpha   90.00
_cell.angle_beta   90.00
_cell.angle_gamma   90.00
#
_symmetry.space_group_name_H-M   'P 1'
#
loop_
_entity.id
_entity.type
_entity.pdbx_description
1 polymer ?
#
loop_
_entity_poly.entity_id
_entity_poly.type
_entity_poly.pdbx_seq_one_letter_code
_entity_poly.pdbx_strand_id
1 'polypeptide(L)'
;MSVYNVAKTYNTVDPLGKYQIEMPEFDKVVENYHFDPEVKEAVSKLMSSQENYYANISETATLSVDKIIEIHHFMLNELYKIDPEFKKIPNKHELDPKLIALVIQSIVSAKVEEEFNLTSEDVEASIANQQYALTSNMEFARVNIQMQTIMNKFMGDHFKFMCDKEGVY
;
A
#
# COMPACT_ATOMS: atom_id res chain seq x y z
N MET A 1 -14.12 11.01 -10.25
CA MET A 1 -13.25 11.87 -11.09
C MET A 1 -12.63 13.05 -10.37
N SER A 2 -13.31 13.74 -9.43
CA SER A 2 -12.69 14.84 -8.66
C SER A 2 -11.37 14.42 -7.98
N VAL A 3 -11.38 13.36 -7.17
CA VAL A 3 -10.18 12.85 -6.47
C VAL A 3 -9.09 12.37 -7.43
N TYR A 4 -9.45 11.74 -8.55
CA TYR A 4 -8.50 11.31 -9.58
C TYR A 4 -7.75 12.48 -10.21
N ASN A 5 -8.45 13.57 -10.53
CA ASN A 5 -7.82 14.76 -11.08
C ASN A 5 -6.88 15.44 -10.08
N VAL A 6 -7.25 15.45 -8.79
CA VAL A 6 -6.37 15.93 -7.72
C VAL A 6 -5.15 15.03 -7.58
N ALA A 7 -5.31 13.71 -7.53
CA ALA A 7 -4.18 12.79 -7.46
C ALA A 7 -3.24 12.97 -8.67
N LYS A 8 -3.80 13.23 -9.87
CA LYS A 8 -3.02 13.49 -11.08
C LYS A 8 -2.10 14.70 -10.96
N THR A 9 -2.48 15.76 -10.21
CA THR A 9 -1.63 16.95 -10.05
C THR A 9 -0.44 16.71 -9.13
N TYR A 10 -0.51 15.71 -8.25
CA TYR A 10 0.57 15.31 -7.35
C TYR A 10 1.34 14.08 -7.85
N ASN A 11 0.91 13.47 -8.96
CA ASN A 11 1.58 12.31 -9.52
C ASN A 11 2.99 12.70 -9.98
N THR A 12 3.99 12.23 -9.25
CA THR A 12 5.39 12.37 -9.63
C THR A 12 5.73 11.37 -10.73
N VAL A 13 6.69 11.71 -11.58
CA VAL A 13 7.20 10.78 -12.59
C VAL A 13 7.69 9.52 -11.88
N ASP A 14 7.17 8.35 -12.26
CA ASP A 14 7.67 7.05 -11.83
C ASP A 14 9.15 6.95 -12.25
N PRO A 15 10.11 7.00 -11.29
CA PRO A 15 11.52 7.01 -11.62
C PRO A 15 11.93 5.71 -12.32
N LEU A 16 11.35 4.57 -11.95
CA LEU A 16 11.66 3.28 -12.54
C LEU A 16 11.02 3.15 -13.93
N GLY A 17 9.76 3.55 -14.05
CA GLY A 17 9.05 3.63 -15.33
C GLY A 17 9.74 4.55 -16.34
N LYS A 18 10.34 5.67 -15.89
CA LYS A 18 11.14 6.58 -16.74
C LYS A 18 12.34 5.87 -17.39
N TYR A 19 12.97 4.95 -16.66
CA TYR A 19 14.11 4.18 -17.15
C TYR A 19 13.73 2.80 -17.70
N GLN A 20 12.44 2.46 -17.75
CA GLN A 20 11.93 1.15 -18.15
C GLN A 20 12.52 0.00 -17.34
N ILE A 21 12.79 0.28 -16.05
CA ILE A 21 13.33 -0.70 -15.12
C ILE A 21 12.17 -1.21 -14.27
N GLU A 22 12.06 -2.53 -14.16
CA GLU A 22 11.10 -3.17 -13.25
C GLU A 22 11.72 -3.32 -11.86
N MET A 23 10.91 -3.37 -10.80
CA MET A 23 11.43 -3.49 -9.42
C MET A 23 12.39 -4.68 -9.20
N PRO A 24 12.10 -5.90 -9.69
CA PRO A 24 13.03 -7.02 -9.55
C PRO A 24 14.36 -6.82 -10.28
N GLU A 25 14.38 -6.00 -11.33
CA GLU A 25 15.62 -5.64 -12.04
C GLU A 25 16.38 -4.56 -11.26
N PHE A 26 15.68 -3.58 -10.72
CA PHE A 26 16.24 -2.58 -9.83
C PHE A 26 16.91 -3.23 -8.61
N ASP A 27 16.24 -4.17 -7.94
CA ASP A 27 16.77 -4.87 -6.76
C ASP A 27 18.09 -5.59 -7.08
N LYS A 28 18.16 -6.28 -8.23
CA LYS A 28 19.40 -6.93 -8.70
C LYS A 28 20.52 -5.94 -8.95
N VAL A 29 20.21 -4.77 -9.52
CA VAL A 29 21.20 -3.72 -9.75
C VAL A 29 21.71 -3.22 -8.40
N VAL A 30 20.83 -2.91 -7.45
CA VAL A 30 21.21 -2.48 -6.09
C VAL A 30 22.09 -3.53 -5.40
N GLU A 31 21.75 -4.82 -5.52
CA GLU A 31 22.57 -5.91 -5.01
C GLU A 31 23.97 -5.95 -5.64
N ASN A 32 24.10 -5.74 -6.94
CA ASN A 32 25.40 -5.76 -7.61
C ASN A 32 26.32 -4.60 -7.17
N TYR A 33 25.75 -3.49 -6.74
CA TYR A 33 26.48 -2.31 -6.26
C TYR A 33 26.41 -2.12 -4.74
N HIS A 34 26.02 -3.15 -3.99
CA HIS A 34 25.87 -3.03 -2.53
C HIS A 34 27.16 -2.70 -1.78
N PHE A 35 28.33 -2.82 -2.41
CA PHE A 35 29.62 -2.41 -1.83
C PHE A 35 29.95 -0.92 -2.06
N ASP A 36 29.28 -0.27 -3.01
CA ASP A 36 29.52 1.12 -3.36
C ASP A 36 29.00 2.05 -2.24
N PRO A 37 29.84 2.93 -1.67
CA PRO A 37 29.44 3.84 -0.60
C PRO A 37 28.31 4.80 -0.99
N GLU A 38 28.28 5.29 -2.24
CA GLU A 38 27.25 6.23 -2.71
C GLU A 38 25.91 5.50 -2.88
N VAL A 39 25.94 4.27 -3.39
CA VAL A 39 24.73 3.43 -3.50
C VAL A 39 24.20 3.07 -2.11
N LYS A 40 25.07 2.66 -1.17
CA LYS A 40 24.68 2.41 0.23
C LYS A 40 24.03 3.62 0.87
N GLU A 41 24.61 4.82 0.70
CA GLU A 41 24.07 6.05 1.27
C GLU A 41 22.71 6.40 0.65
N ALA A 42 22.57 6.29 -0.68
CA ALA A 42 21.32 6.57 -1.37
C ALA A 42 20.20 5.60 -0.96
N VAL A 43 20.49 4.29 -0.89
CA VAL A 43 19.55 3.27 -0.40
C VAL A 43 19.19 3.51 1.06
N SER A 44 20.19 3.80 1.91
CA SER A 44 19.95 4.11 3.32
C SER A 44 19.07 5.35 3.50
N LYS A 45 19.26 6.42 2.72
CA LYS A 45 18.36 7.58 2.74
C LYS A 45 16.94 7.22 2.35
N LEU A 46 16.77 6.40 1.31
CA LEU A 46 15.47 5.95 0.82
C LEU A 46 14.72 5.08 1.86
N MET A 47 15.44 4.20 2.56
CA MET A 47 14.90 3.37 3.63
C MET A 47 14.63 4.17 4.91
N SER A 48 15.56 5.05 5.30
CA SER A 48 15.44 5.86 6.53
C SER A 48 14.35 6.92 6.47
N SER A 49 13.94 7.38 5.28
CA SER A 49 12.73 8.22 5.13
C SER A 49 11.46 7.50 5.57
N GLN A 50 11.39 6.16 5.44
CA GLN A 50 10.29 5.37 5.98
C GLN A 50 10.42 5.23 7.50
N GLU A 51 11.62 4.96 8.03
CA GLU A 51 11.83 4.83 9.48
C GLU A 51 11.51 6.12 10.26
N ASN A 52 11.88 7.30 9.74
CA ASN A 52 11.56 8.58 10.37
C ASN A 52 10.07 8.97 10.26
N TYR A 53 9.36 8.43 9.26
CA TYR A 53 7.91 8.56 9.16
C TYR A 53 7.22 7.84 10.32
N TYR A 54 7.70 6.63 10.63
CA TYR A 54 7.15 5.80 11.70
C TYR A 54 7.65 6.17 13.11
N ALA A 55 8.78 6.88 13.24
CA ALA A 55 9.35 7.28 14.54
C ALA A 55 8.53 8.36 15.29
N ASN A 56 7.63 9.08 14.61
CA ASN A 56 6.74 10.07 15.22
C ASN A 56 5.37 9.50 15.61
N ILE A 57 5.15 8.19 15.44
CA ILE A 57 3.91 7.56 15.87
C ILE A 57 3.89 7.56 17.39
N SER A 58 2.85 8.15 17.97
CA SER A 58 2.70 8.17 19.41
C SER A 58 2.65 6.74 19.96
N GLU A 59 3.27 6.49 21.11
CA GLU A 59 3.15 5.22 21.86
C GLU A 59 1.69 4.84 22.22
N THR A 60 0.71 5.71 21.92
CA THR A 60 -0.65 5.65 22.47
C THR A 60 -1.66 4.88 21.64
N ALA A 61 -1.31 4.32 20.46
CA ALA A 61 -2.25 3.63 19.60
C ALA A 61 -1.76 2.25 19.12
N THR A 62 -1.20 1.40 19.99
CA THR A 62 -0.98 0.00 19.63
C THR A 62 -2.31 -0.75 19.64
N LEU A 63 -2.92 -0.91 18.46
CA LEU A 63 -4.17 -1.65 18.31
C LEU A 63 -3.98 -3.14 18.66
N SER A 64 -5.04 -3.78 19.15
CA SER A 64 -5.06 -5.24 19.30
C SER A 64 -5.15 -5.91 17.94
N VAL A 65 -4.71 -7.18 17.87
CA VAL A 65 -4.84 -8.01 16.66
C VAL A 65 -6.29 -8.05 16.15
N ASP A 66 -7.26 -8.23 17.06
CA ASP A 66 -8.68 -8.26 16.70
C ASP A 66 -9.15 -6.93 16.09
N LYS A 67 -8.68 -5.80 16.63
CA LYS A 67 -9.04 -4.47 16.12
C LYS A 67 -8.42 -4.21 14.74
N ILE A 68 -7.19 -4.67 14.52
CA ILE A 68 -6.53 -4.62 13.20
C ILE A 68 -7.34 -5.42 12.18
N ILE A 69 -7.78 -6.63 12.53
CA ILE A 69 -8.60 -7.48 11.66
C ILE A 69 -9.97 -6.85 11.37
N GLU A 70 -10.61 -6.25 12.38
CA GLU A 70 -11.86 -5.51 12.23
C GLU A 70 -11.71 -4.36 11.21
N ILE A 71 -10.64 -3.58 11.32
CA ILE A 71 -10.32 -2.50 10.38
C ILE A 71 -10.10 -3.05 8.96
N HIS A 72 -9.38 -4.17 8.81
CA HIS A 72 -9.15 -4.77 7.49
C HIS A 72 -10.45 -5.30 6.87
N HIS A 73 -11.37 -5.85 7.67
CA HIS A 73 -12.70 -6.21 7.20
C HIS A 73 -13.51 -4.99 6.74
N PHE A 74 -13.44 -3.89 7.48
CA PHE A 74 -14.07 -2.64 7.09
C PHE A 74 -13.49 -2.13 5.77
N MET A 75 -12.16 -2.08 5.63
CA MET A 75 -11.48 -1.70 4.39
C MET A 75 -11.94 -2.56 3.20
N LEU A 76 -11.99 -3.88 3.38
CA LEU A 76 -12.46 -4.81 2.35
C LEU A 76 -13.92 -4.53 1.96
N ASN A 77 -14.79 -4.26 2.93
CA ASN A 77 -16.18 -3.91 2.67
C ASN A 77 -16.30 -2.60 1.87
N GLU A 78 -15.50 -1.58 2.20
CA GLU A 78 -15.46 -0.33 1.41
C GLU A 78 -14.95 -0.57 -0.01
N LEU A 79 -13.95 -1.43 -0.22
CA LEU A 79 -13.50 -1.82 -1.56
C LEU A 79 -14.63 -2.47 -2.37
N TYR A 80 -15.43 -3.35 -1.75
CA TYR A 80 -16.60 -3.94 -2.42
C TYR A 80 -17.68 -2.91 -2.78
N LYS A 81 -17.84 -1.84 -1.99
CA LYS A 81 -18.74 -0.73 -2.31
C LYS A 81 -18.22 0.14 -3.46
N ILE A 82 -16.89 0.24 -3.61
CA ILE A 82 -16.26 1.01 -4.70
C ILE A 82 -16.39 0.29 -6.04
N ASP A 83 -16.32 -1.05 -6.08
CA ASP A 83 -16.37 -1.84 -7.32
C ASP A 83 -17.54 -1.51 -8.28
N PRO A 84 -18.81 -1.43 -7.85
CA PRO A 84 -19.89 -1.05 -8.73
C PRO A 84 -19.76 0.38 -9.25
N GLU A 85 -19.22 1.32 -8.48
CA GLU A 85 -19.01 2.71 -8.91
C GLU A 85 -17.86 2.82 -9.90
N PHE A 86 -16.76 2.09 -9.66
CA PHE A 86 -15.64 2.03 -10.58
C PHE A 86 -16.05 1.46 -11.96
N LYS A 87 -16.92 0.46 -11.97
CA LYS A 87 -17.44 -0.14 -13.23
C LYS A 87 -18.24 0.84 -14.09
N LYS A 88 -18.87 1.85 -13.48
CA LYS A 88 -19.67 2.89 -14.17
C LYS A 88 -18.79 3.96 -14.85
N ILE A 89 -17.49 4.02 -14.56
CA ILE A 89 -16.61 5.03 -15.13
C ILE A 89 -16.40 4.75 -16.64
N PRO A 90 -16.79 5.67 -17.53
CA PRO A 90 -16.51 5.55 -18.95
C PRO A 90 -15.01 5.69 -19.21
N ASN A 91 -14.50 5.03 -20.25
CA ASN A 91 -13.08 5.10 -20.66
C ASN A 91 -12.07 4.77 -19.55
N LYS A 92 -12.44 3.95 -18.56
CA LYS A 92 -11.54 3.56 -17.45
C LYS A 92 -10.22 2.91 -17.89
N HIS A 93 -10.18 2.35 -19.11
CA HIS A 93 -8.98 1.76 -19.70
C HIS A 93 -7.94 2.81 -20.14
N GLU A 94 -8.32 4.08 -20.25
CA GLU A 94 -7.42 5.20 -20.55
C GLU A 94 -6.80 5.80 -19.27
N LEU A 95 -7.27 5.38 -18.10
CA LEU A 95 -6.78 5.88 -16.81
C LEU A 95 -5.54 5.11 -16.38
N ASP A 96 -4.57 5.84 -15.84
CA ASP A 96 -3.37 5.26 -15.22
C ASP A 96 -3.76 4.32 -14.04
N PRO A 97 -3.43 3.01 -14.11
CA PRO A 97 -3.74 2.04 -13.06
C PRO A 97 -3.11 2.36 -11.70
N LYS A 98 -1.91 2.95 -11.67
CA LYS A 98 -1.24 3.34 -10.42
C LYS A 98 -2.00 4.49 -9.76
N LEU A 99 -2.48 5.42 -10.58
CA LEU A 99 -3.28 6.54 -10.09
C LEU A 99 -4.69 6.10 -9.63
N ILE A 100 -5.27 5.10 -10.29
CA ILE A 100 -6.51 4.45 -9.82
C ILE A 100 -6.28 3.85 -8.43
N ALA A 101 -5.20 3.08 -8.25
CA ALA A 101 -4.89 2.44 -6.97
C ALA A 101 -4.75 3.49 -5.85
N LEU A 102 -3.98 4.55 -6.10
CA LEU A 102 -3.79 5.64 -5.15
C LEU A 102 -5.11 6.29 -4.74
N VAL A 103 -6.01 6.56 -5.70
CA VAL A 103 -7.32 7.16 -5.44
C VAL A 103 -8.19 6.23 -4.59
N ILE A 104 -8.20 4.94 -4.91
CA ILE A 104 -9.01 3.95 -4.18
C ILE A 104 -8.48 3.80 -2.75
N GLN A 105 -7.16 3.67 -2.57
CA GLN A 105 -6.51 3.66 -1.27
C GLN A 105 -6.85 4.93 -0.47
N SER A 106 -6.76 6.11 -1.08
CA SER A 106 -7.10 7.39 -0.43
C SER A 106 -8.55 7.44 0.04
N ILE A 107 -9.50 6.92 -0.76
CA ILE A 107 -10.92 6.86 -0.38
C ILE A 107 -11.11 5.92 0.81
N VAL A 108 -10.47 4.75 0.79
CA VAL A 108 -10.57 3.77 1.88
C VAL A 108 -9.92 4.30 3.17
N SER A 109 -8.73 4.90 3.08
CA SER A 109 -8.05 5.53 4.22
C SER A 109 -8.91 6.62 4.85
N ALA A 110 -9.49 7.52 4.06
CA ALA A 110 -10.38 8.57 4.59
C ALA A 110 -11.59 8.01 5.34
N LYS A 111 -12.13 6.87 4.88
CA LYS A 111 -13.26 6.19 5.54
C LYS A 111 -12.87 5.49 6.83
N VAL A 112 -11.65 4.94 6.88
CA VAL A 112 -11.10 4.36 8.11
C VAL A 112 -10.89 5.45 9.16
N GLU A 113 -10.37 6.59 8.74
CA GLU A 113 -10.20 7.76 9.61
C GLU A 113 -11.55 8.26 10.14
N GLU A 114 -12.56 8.36 9.27
CA GLU A 114 -13.92 8.75 9.67
C GLU A 114 -14.58 7.77 10.65
N GLU A 115 -14.45 6.46 10.42
CA GLU A 115 -15.10 5.43 11.23
C GLU A 115 -14.39 5.16 12.56
N PHE A 116 -13.06 5.10 12.55
CA PHE A 116 -12.27 4.65 13.70
C PHE A 116 -11.51 5.78 14.40
N ASN A 117 -11.49 6.99 13.83
CA ASN A 117 -10.69 8.12 14.32
C ASN A 117 -9.21 7.72 14.44
N LEU A 118 -8.70 7.03 13.42
CA LEU A 118 -7.33 6.53 13.28
C LEU A 118 -6.75 7.00 11.96
N THR A 119 -5.50 7.44 11.97
CA THR A 119 -4.78 7.76 10.74
C THR A 119 -4.29 6.48 10.06
N SER A 120 -3.86 6.57 8.79
CA SER A 120 -3.30 5.40 8.10
C SER A 120 -2.00 4.95 8.77
N GLU A 121 -1.26 5.91 9.29
CA GLU A 121 -0.02 5.76 10.04
C GLU A 121 -0.23 4.95 11.31
N ASP A 122 -1.28 5.24 12.08
CA ASP A 122 -1.60 4.50 13.32
C ASP A 122 -1.90 3.02 13.03
N VAL A 123 -2.58 2.74 11.92
CA VAL A 123 -2.91 1.39 11.49
C VAL A 123 -1.65 0.64 11.04
N GLU A 124 -0.82 1.25 10.19
CA GLU A 124 0.44 0.66 9.71
C GLU A 124 1.42 0.39 10.86
N ALA A 125 1.53 1.33 11.80
CA ALA A 125 2.30 1.17 13.03
C ALA A 125 1.87 -0.06 13.82
N SER A 126 0.56 -0.19 14.02
CA SER A 126 -0.03 -1.26 14.80
C SER A 126 0.21 -2.61 14.15
N ILE A 127 0.14 -2.69 12.81
CA ILE A 127 0.48 -3.90 12.06
C ILE A 127 1.95 -4.25 12.28
N ALA A 128 2.87 -3.29 12.16
CA ALA A 128 4.30 -3.52 12.37
C ALA A 128 4.59 -4.02 13.80
N ASN A 129 3.98 -3.40 14.81
CA ASN A 129 4.13 -3.80 16.21
C ASN A 129 3.53 -5.19 16.51
N GLN A 130 2.51 -5.61 15.77
CA GLN A 130 1.83 -6.91 15.94
C GLN A 130 2.26 -7.95 14.90
N GLN A 131 3.31 -7.70 14.11
CA GLN A 131 3.67 -8.49 12.93
C GLN A 131 3.72 -10.00 13.24
N TYR A 132 4.41 -10.41 14.31
CA TYR A 132 4.53 -11.82 14.68
C TYR A 132 3.17 -12.50 14.94
N ALA A 133 2.26 -11.81 15.64
CA ALA A 133 0.93 -12.34 15.92
C ALA A 133 0.05 -12.38 14.66
N LEU A 134 0.18 -11.37 13.79
CA LEU A 134 -0.59 -11.27 12.55
C LEU A 134 -0.14 -12.27 11.48
N THR A 135 1.16 -12.55 11.36
CA THR A 135 1.71 -13.51 10.37
C THR A 135 1.13 -14.91 10.52
N SER A 136 0.82 -15.32 11.75
CA SER A 136 0.22 -16.64 12.04
C SER A 136 -1.32 -16.62 12.08
N ASN A 137 -1.94 -15.46 11.90
CA ASN A 137 -3.38 -15.30 11.97
C ASN A 137 -4.05 -15.58 10.61
N MET A 138 -4.80 -16.68 10.53
CA MET A 138 -5.44 -17.12 9.29
C MET A 138 -6.47 -16.12 8.76
N GLU A 139 -7.19 -15.42 9.63
CA GLU A 139 -8.20 -14.46 9.21
C GLU A 139 -7.56 -13.20 8.63
N PHE A 140 -6.50 -12.71 9.28
CA PHE A 140 -5.71 -11.61 8.76
C PHE A 140 -5.14 -11.92 7.37
N ALA A 141 -4.60 -13.13 7.18
CA ALA A 141 -4.12 -13.59 5.87
C ALA A 141 -5.27 -13.65 4.84
N ARG A 142 -6.43 -14.20 5.23
CA ARG A 142 -7.61 -14.33 4.37
C ARG A 142 -8.10 -12.96 3.87
N VAL A 143 -8.26 -12.00 4.77
CA VAL A 143 -8.74 -10.66 4.43
C VAL A 143 -7.76 -9.94 3.51
N ASN A 144 -6.45 -10.04 3.78
CA ASN A 144 -5.43 -9.45 2.91
C ASN A 144 -5.47 -10.03 1.48
N ILE A 145 -5.63 -11.34 1.34
CA ILE A 145 -5.79 -11.99 0.01
C ILE A 145 -7.03 -11.47 -0.71
N GLN A 146 -8.15 -11.30 0.01
CA GLN A 146 -9.39 -10.77 -0.57
C GLN A 146 -9.24 -9.31 -1.01
N MET A 147 -8.59 -8.47 -0.19
CA MET A 147 -8.29 -7.08 -0.53
C MET A 147 -7.38 -6.97 -1.75
N GLN A 148 -6.32 -7.78 -1.82
CA GLN A 148 -5.45 -7.84 -3.02
C GLN A 148 -6.25 -8.27 -4.25
N THR A 149 -7.12 -9.27 -4.11
CA THR A 149 -7.93 -9.78 -5.21
C THR A 149 -8.85 -8.71 -5.79
N ILE A 150 -9.48 -7.88 -4.94
CA ILE A 150 -10.34 -6.80 -5.42
C ILE A 150 -9.54 -5.62 -5.97
N MET A 151 -8.40 -5.26 -5.35
CA MET A 151 -7.51 -4.21 -5.85
C MET A 151 -6.97 -4.53 -7.25
N ASN A 152 -6.59 -5.78 -7.50
CA ASN A 152 -6.13 -6.22 -8.81
C ASN A 152 -7.21 -6.07 -9.89
N LYS A 153 -8.50 -6.16 -9.54
CA LYS A 153 -9.60 -5.91 -10.49
C LYS A 153 -9.67 -4.44 -10.93
N PHE A 154 -9.23 -3.51 -10.08
CA PHE A 154 -9.20 -2.08 -10.41
C PHE A 154 -8.01 -1.71 -11.29
N MET A 155 -6.89 -2.41 -11.12
CA MET A 155 -5.63 -2.12 -11.80
C MET A 155 -5.45 -2.92 -13.11
N GLY A 156 -6.25 -3.97 -13.33
CA GLY A 156 -6.06 -4.90 -14.46
C GLY A 156 -4.83 -5.79 -14.29
N ASP A 157 -4.46 -6.53 -15.34
CA ASP A 157 -3.37 -7.53 -15.30
C ASP A 157 -1.95 -6.94 -15.12
N HIS A 158 -1.83 -5.62 -14.89
CA HIS A 158 -0.57 -4.88 -14.95
C HIS A 158 0.17 -4.70 -13.62
N PHE A 159 -0.34 -5.23 -12.50
CA PHE A 159 0.34 -5.07 -11.22
C PHE A 159 0.28 -6.32 -10.35
N LYS A 160 1.44 -6.92 -10.12
CA LYS A 160 1.69 -7.96 -9.13
C LYS A 160 2.50 -7.31 -8.00
N PHE A 161 1.93 -7.32 -6.79
CA PHE A 161 2.49 -6.95 -5.48
C PHE A 161 2.12 -5.61 -4.86
N MET A 162 1.48 -5.70 -3.68
CA MET A 162 1.89 -5.04 -2.43
C MET A 162 1.27 -5.78 -1.23
N CYS A 163 1.88 -6.92 -0.83
CA CYS A 163 1.75 -7.51 0.52
C CYS A 163 2.62 -8.77 0.77
N ASP A 164 3.46 -9.23 -0.16
CA ASP A 164 4.47 -10.25 0.19
C ASP A 164 5.77 -9.55 0.59
N LYS A 165 5.84 -9.12 1.85
CA LYS A 165 7.08 -9.32 2.60
C LYS A 165 6.97 -10.69 3.28
N GLU A 166 7.61 -11.65 2.61
CA GLU A 166 8.25 -12.83 3.19
C GLU A 166 7.35 -13.90 3.82
N GLY A 167 6.72 -14.68 2.94
CA GLY A 167 6.80 -16.13 3.06
C GLY A 167 8.11 -16.60 2.43
N VAL A 168 9.20 -16.66 3.21
CA VAL A 168 10.46 -17.28 2.80
C VAL A 168 10.92 -18.24 3.92
N TYR A 169 10.74 -19.53 3.59
CA TYR A 169 11.04 -20.79 4.29
C TYR A 169 10.09 -21.27 5.40
#